data_AF-A0AAU9J4W1-F1
#
_entry.id   AF-A0AAU9J4W1-F1
#
_cell.length_a   1.000
_cell.length_b   1.000
_cell.length_c   1.000
_cell.angle_alpha   90.00
_cell.angle_beta   90.00
_cell.angle_gamma   90.00
#
_symmetry.space_group_name_H-M   'P 1'
#
loop_
_entity.id
_entity.type
_entity.pdbx_description
1 polymer ?
#
loop_
_entity_poly.entity_id
_entity_poly.type
_entity_poly.pdbx_seq_one_letter_code
_entity_poly.pdbx_strand_id
1 'polypeptide(L)'
;MNVSPIRAVQLTLRESETIIFLEQVSAWTFGEGKVRDCFLTLISNIEAQHEIAIFLYKRHRLFSINSKVTLMVVLPLTKEFKIEPREGGFAFCWLGDMDTKSEIKGNELEILELINKHIENVSRYQRAPFSSDSNSFKWIWYYQEAIPMKVKTCDVNIQRDFKHRNTVMLLPEHHGGRAMETYISEQLVKRESEFTEKREIKLMVGTWNTCGTGPAEELSLWYRCQNDEYDMSIEAPDLILLSLQEMCKLNAKNISGDENRKREWCIHLCEQANVAFPGNEYILAAEQDLVGLLTLVLVKRSLFENLKNIVCSVVKLGFKGYLGNKGGVSFRFDIFDSSVCYVNCHLAPHKGETRLRNKHVKLLTKLTKFLVTAKKTKNMYEHDFIFWSGDLNYRINTLDFNQIVEKVTGKEYQFLLERFDQLKIESRKNHILEDFNEAEIRFPPTYKYVKNSIELSYNQKRDPGWCDRILWKGNAICHRYGSCPYQLQSDHKPVFGSFTLPVKISNAHLKEKIEKEIRITINETFLSNKPTLRKIDQEPLFDHAE
;
A
#
# COMPACT_ATOMS: atom_id res chain seq x y z
N MET A 1 -36.00 -0.14 41.99
CA MET A 1 -35.44 -0.91 43.13
C MET A 1 -33.93 -0.97 42.96
N ASN A 2 -33.20 -0.73 44.06
CA ASN A 2 -31.76 -0.52 44.22
C ASN A 2 -30.82 -1.17 43.19
N VAL A 3 -30.06 -0.32 42.46
CA VAL A 3 -28.77 -0.72 41.88
C VAL A 3 -27.84 -0.98 43.05
N SER A 4 -27.48 -2.25 43.31
CA SER A 4 -26.53 -2.57 44.38
C SER A 4 -25.18 -1.94 44.07
N PRO A 5 -24.45 -1.39 45.07
CA PRO A 5 -23.11 -0.88 44.87
C PRO A 5 -22.20 -2.00 44.36
N ILE A 6 -21.46 -1.70 43.30
CA ILE A 6 -20.52 -2.62 42.65
C ILE A 6 -19.42 -2.96 43.66
N ARG A 7 -19.44 -4.16 44.22
CA ARG A 7 -18.27 -4.72 44.93
C ARG A 7 -17.28 -5.15 43.85
N ALA A 8 -16.07 -4.59 43.86
CA ALA A 8 -14.99 -5.04 43.00
C ALA A 8 -14.72 -6.52 43.33
N VAL A 9 -15.10 -7.42 42.41
CA VAL A 9 -14.76 -8.83 42.54
C VAL A 9 -13.44 -9.03 41.83
N GLN A 10 -12.42 -9.50 42.52
CA GLN A 10 -11.19 -9.96 41.87
C GLN A 10 -11.45 -11.38 41.36
N LEU A 11 -11.35 -11.62 40.06
CA LEU A 11 -11.28 -12.99 39.54
C LEU A 11 -9.84 -13.30 39.17
N THR A 12 -9.30 -14.32 39.81
CA THR A 12 -8.06 -14.96 39.37
C THR A 12 -8.44 -15.98 38.30
N LEU A 13 -8.15 -15.67 37.04
CA LEU A 13 -8.44 -16.59 35.92
C LEU A 13 -7.27 -17.54 35.65
N ARG A 14 -6.01 -17.15 35.96
CA ARG A 14 -4.78 -17.97 35.89
C ARG A 14 -3.91 -17.73 37.12
N GLU A 15 -2.95 -18.63 37.42
CA GLU A 15 -2.10 -18.54 38.63
C GLU A 15 -1.29 -17.23 38.74
N SER A 16 -0.95 -16.58 37.61
CA SER A 16 -0.23 -15.30 37.57
C SER A 16 -1.07 -14.11 37.12
N GLU A 17 -2.25 -14.32 36.53
CA GLU A 17 -3.06 -13.23 35.98
C GLU A 17 -4.21 -12.90 36.92
N THR A 18 -4.11 -11.73 37.55
CA THR A 18 -5.22 -11.14 38.27
C THR A 18 -5.95 -10.15 37.37
N ILE A 19 -7.25 -10.35 37.22
CA ILE A 19 -8.13 -9.48 36.44
C ILE A 19 -8.95 -8.64 37.39
N ILE A 20 -8.84 -7.32 37.23
CA ILE A 20 -9.63 -6.36 38.00
C ILE A 20 -10.91 -6.05 37.24
N PHE A 21 -12.03 -6.25 37.91
CA PHE A 21 -13.34 -5.80 37.46
C PHE A 21 -13.43 -4.29 37.70
N LEU A 22 -13.38 -3.51 36.63
CA LEU A 22 -13.41 -2.06 36.74
C LEU A 22 -14.84 -1.52 36.87
N GLU A 23 -15.75 -1.97 35.99
CA GLU A 23 -17.16 -1.58 36.00
C GLU A 23 -18.02 -2.75 35.50
N GLN A 24 -19.03 -3.16 36.29
CA GLN A 24 -20.05 -4.13 35.88
C GLN A 24 -21.35 -3.40 35.60
N VAL A 25 -21.95 -3.69 34.44
CA VAL A 25 -23.31 -3.21 34.14
C VAL A 25 -24.22 -4.34 33.70
N SER A 26 -25.40 -4.39 34.32
CA SER A 26 -26.45 -5.36 34.03
C SER A 26 -27.54 -4.68 33.20
N ALA A 27 -27.80 -5.19 32.01
CA ALA A 27 -28.93 -4.74 31.18
C ALA A 27 -30.12 -5.68 31.35
N TRP A 28 -31.30 -5.10 31.59
CA TRP A 28 -32.56 -5.82 31.79
C TRP A 28 -33.48 -5.58 30.61
N THR A 29 -33.81 -6.62 29.87
CA THR A 29 -34.73 -6.54 28.73
C THR A 29 -36.17 -6.64 29.21
N PHE A 30 -37.02 -5.66 28.89
CA PHE A 30 -38.46 -5.73 29.15
C PHE A 30 -39.21 -6.31 27.94
N GLY A 31 -40.03 -7.34 28.16
CA GLY A 31 -40.92 -7.93 27.15
C GLY A 31 -41.08 -9.45 27.29
N GLU A 32 -42.33 -9.92 27.31
CA GLU A 32 -42.75 -11.35 27.21
C GLU A 32 -42.23 -12.34 28.28
N GLY A 33 -42.04 -11.90 29.53
CA GLY A 33 -41.93 -12.82 30.68
C GLY A 33 -40.69 -13.71 30.71
N LYS A 34 -39.67 -13.46 29.87
CA LYS A 34 -38.35 -14.12 29.96
C LYS A 34 -37.30 -13.11 30.40
N VAL A 35 -37.01 -13.11 31.70
CA VAL A 35 -35.89 -12.34 32.28
C VAL A 35 -34.57 -13.01 31.87
N ARG A 36 -33.67 -12.26 31.24
CA ARG A 36 -32.31 -12.74 30.90
C ARG A 36 -31.29 -11.67 31.23
N ASP A 37 -30.48 -11.95 32.25
CA ASP A 37 -29.41 -11.07 32.67
C ASP A 37 -28.23 -11.16 31.69
N CYS A 38 -27.93 -10.04 31.02
CA CYS A 38 -26.69 -9.84 30.27
C CYS A 38 -25.76 -8.94 31.09
N PHE A 39 -24.50 -9.37 31.28
CA PHE A 39 -23.51 -8.66 32.08
C PHE A 39 -22.39 -8.16 31.18
N LEU A 40 -22.15 -6.86 31.25
CA LEU A 40 -21.00 -6.23 30.62
C LEU A 40 -19.96 -5.92 31.70
N THR A 41 -18.70 -6.21 31.43
CA THR A 41 -17.60 -5.97 32.37
C THR A 41 -16.40 -5.38 31.66
N LEU A 42 -15.83 -4.32 32.25
CA LEU A 42 -14.48 -3.87 31.91
C LEU A 42 -13.45 -4.66 32.72
N ILE A 43 -12.50 -5.25 32.01
CA ILE A 43 -11.41 -6.05 32.55
C ILE A 43 -10.09 -5.34 32.24
N SER A 44 -9.24 -5.15 33.25
CA SER A 44 -7.84 -4.78 33.04
C SER A 44 -6.87 -5.90 33.34
N ASN A 45 -5.80 -5.99 32.56
CA ASN A 45 -4.65 -6.82 32.88
C ASN A 45 -3.76 -6.10 33.92
N ILE A 46 -3.43 -6.76 35.02
CA ILE A 46 -2.59 -6.15 36.07
C ILE A 46 -1.12 -6.02 35.66
N GLU A 47 -0.57 -7.00 34.94
CA GLU A 47 0.81 -6.95 34.45
C GLU A 47 0.98 -5.87 33.37
N ALA A 48 -0.05 -5.70 32.53
CA ALA A 48 -0.13 -4.65 31.55
C ALA A 48 -1.13 -3.58 32.01
N GLN A 49 -0.69 -2.78 33.01
CA GLN A 49 -1.42 -1.75 33.78
C GLN A 49 -2.32 -0.77 32.97
N HIS A 50 -2.30 -0.85 31.65
CA HIS A 50 -2.86 0.11 30.71
C HIS A 50 -3.80 -0.50 29.68
N GLU A 51 -4.05 -1.80 29.76
CA GLU A 51 -4.90 -2.54 28.84
C GLU A 51 -6.27 -2.80 29.45
N ILE A 52 -7.32 -2.38 28.75
CA ILE A 52 -8.71 -2.57 29.17
C ILE A 52 -9.46 -3.34 28.08
N ALA A 53 -10.35 -4.24 28.47
CA ALA A 53 -11.22 -4.95 27.53
C ALA A 53 -12.64 -5.09 28.06
N ILE A 54 -13.62 -5.06 27.16
CA ILE A 54 -15.00 -5.43 27.47
C ILE A 54 -15.16 -6.95 27.37
N PHE A 55 -15.84 -7.53 28.35
CA PHE A 55 -16.36 -8.89 28.31
C PHE A 55 -17.88 -8.84 28.45
N LEU A 56 -18.60 -9.47 27.52
CA LEU A 56 -20.06 -9.62 27.57
C LEU A 56 -20.41 -11.05 27.95
N TYR A 57 -21.22 -11.24 28.98
CA TYR A 57 -21.63 -12.53 29.49
C TYR A 57 -23.16 -12.69 29.52
N LYS A 58 -23.62 -13.94 29.40
CA LYS A 58 -25.04 -14.31 29.52
C LYS A 58 -25.25 -15.42 30.56
N ARG A 59 -26.25 -15.26 31.42
CA ARG A 59 -26.61 -16.26 32.44
C ARG A 59 -27.60 -17.31 31.92
N HIS A 60 -27.32 -18.60 32.17
CA HIS A 60 -28.28 -19.68 31.92
C HIS A 60 -29.20 -19.91 33.15
N ARG A 61 -30.35 -19.22 33.20
CA ARG A 61 -31.51 -19.37 34.13
C ARG A 61 -31.42 -18.77 35.55
N LEU A 62 -32.60 -18.40 36.09
CA LEU A 62 -32.87 -17.49 37.21
C LEU A 62 -32.73 -18.04 38.64
N PHE A 63 -32.70 -19.36 38.88
CA PHE A 63 -32.93 -19.90 40.24
C PHE A 63 -31.89 -20.91 40.75
N SER A 64 -30.65 -20.88 40.29
CA SER A 64 -29.57 -21.59 41.00
C SER A 64 -28.39 -20.66 41.29
N ILE A 65 -27.88 -20.74 42.51
CA ILE A 65 -26.67 -20.04 42.99
C ILE A 65 -25.41 -20.45 42.18
N ASN A 66 -25.51 -21.54 41.39
CA ASN A 66 -24.46 -22.08 40.52
C ASN A 66 -24.85 -22.04 39.02
N SER A 67 -25.53 -20.99 38.57
CA SER A 67 -25.92 -20.88 37.16
C SER A 67 -24.70 -20.70 36.27
N LYS A 68 -24.58 -21.50 35.20
CA LYS A 68 -23.50 -21.38 34.21
C LYS A 68 -23.60 -20.03 33.51
N VAL A 69 -22.48 -19.32 33.45
CA VAL A 69 -22.33 -18.06 32.71
C VAL A 69 -21.59 -18.38 31.41
N THR A 70 -22.04 -17.77 30.32
CA THR A 70 -21.50 -17.96 28.99
C THR A 70 -20.87 -16.67 28.52
N LEU A 71 -19.58 -16.69 28.21
CA LEU A 71 -18.89 -15.56 27.57
C LEU A 71 -19.36 -15.43 26.12
N MET A 72 -19.78 -14.24 25.73
CA MET A 72 -20.31 -13.96 24.39
C MET A 72 -19.31 -13.21 23.52
N VAL A 73 -18.62 -12.21 24.08
CA VAL A 73 -17.74 -11.30 23.33
C VAL A 73 -16.59 -10.84 24.22
N VAL A 74 -15.40 -10.67 23.63
CA VAL A 74 -14.27 -9.94 24.23
C VAL A 74 -13.73 -8.89 23.26
N LEU A 75 -13.53 -7.67 23.72
CA LEU A 75 -13.03 -6.56 22.90
C LEU A 75 -11.99 -5.72 23.65
N PRO A 76 -10.78 -5.52 23.12
CA PRO A 76 -9.84 -4.56 23.70
C PRO A 76 -10.36 -3.13 23.55
N LEU A 77 -9.92 -2.24 24.43
CA LEU A 77 -10.34 -0.86 24.53
C LEU A 77 -9.16 0.05 24.90
N THR A 78 -9.34 1.34 24.69
CA THR A 78 -8.41 2.38 25.14
C THR A 78 -8.82 2.89 26.53
N LYS A 79 -7.91 3.53 27.26
CA LYS A 79 -8.12 4.00 28.65
C LYS A 79 -9.22 5.03 28.80
N GLU A 80 -9.56 5.69 27.71
CA GLU A 80 -10.53 6.77 27.70
C GLU A 80 -11.96 6.24 27.59
N PHE A 81 -12.15 4.91 27.50
CA PHE A 81 -13.46 4.29 27.44
C PHE A 81 -14.07 4.07 28.83
N LYS A 82 -15.35 4.42 29.01
CA LYS A 82 -16.14 4.22 30.23
C LYS A 82 -17.52 3.63 29.95
N ILE A 83 -18.07 2.89 30.92
CA ILE A 83 -19.44 2.37 30.86
C ILE A 83 -20.26 3.00 31.99
N GLU A 84 -21.30 3.75 31.62
CA GLU A 84 -22.18 4.40 32.58
C GLU A 84 -23.49 3.60 32.73
N PRO A 85 -23.85 3.10 33.92
CA PRO A 85 -25.15 2.48 34.15
C PRO A 85 -26.33 3.43 33.89
N ARG A 86 -27.42 2.91 33.33
CA ARG A 86 -28.67 3.64 33.05
C ARG A 86 -29.89 2.81 33.42
N GLU A 87 -31.04 3.45 33.58
CA GLU A 87 -32.30 2.75 33.81
C GLU A 87 -32.66 1.91 32.58
N GLY A 88 -32.81 0.59 32.77
CA GLY A 88 -33.10 -0.35 31.67
C GLY A 88 -31.92 -0.61 30.71
N GLY A 89 -30.69 -0.24 31.06
CA GLY A 89 -29.54 -0.39 30.15
C GLY A 89 -28.24 0.28 30.62
N PHE A 90 -27.42 0.72 29.67
CA PHE A 90 -26.13 1.37 29.93
C PHE A 90 -25.70 2.28 28.78
N ALA A 91 -24.71 3.14 29.00
CA ALA A 91 -24.15 4.01 27.98
C ALA A 91 -22.63 3.84 27.85
N PHE A 92 -22.13 3.89 26.62
CA PHE A 92 -20.69 4.00 26.34
C PHE A 92 -20.29 5.46 26.26
N CYS A 93 -19.14 5.80 26.84
CA CYS A 93 -18.60 7.15 26.86
C CYS A 93 -17.09 7.11 26.59
N TRP A 94 -16.60 7.97 25.68
CA TRP A 94 -15.16 8.17 25.47
C TRP A 94 -14.75 9.53 26.06
N LEU A 95 -13.81 9.52 26.99
CA LEU A 95 -13.34 10.70 27.72
C LEU A 95 -12.66 11.69 26.77
N GLY A 96 -13.31 12.82 26.51
CA GLY A 96 -12.76 13.90 25.68
C GLY A 96 -13.57 14.24 24.44
N ASP A 97 -14.65 13.49 24.15
CA ASP A 97 -15.57 13.79 23.04
C ASP A 97 -17.03 13.51 23.44
N MET A 98 -17.77 14.59 23.76
CA MET A 98 -19.15 14.52 24.28
C MET A 98 -20.15 13.92 23.27
N ASP A 99 -19.82 13.94 21.97
CA ASP A 99 -20.66 13.39 20.90
C ASP A 99 -20.58 11.85 20.80
N THR A 100 -19.75 11.19 21.62
CA THR A 100 -19.57 9.73 21.61
C THR A 100 -20.53 8.98 22.52
N LYS A 101 -21.35 9.69 23.33
CA LYS A 101 -22.24 9.07 24.30
C LYS A 101 -23.37 8.31 23.62
N SER A 102 -23.34 6.98 23.70
CA SER A 102 -24.34 6.09 23.07
C SER A 102 -25.04 5.25 24.11
N GLU A 103 -26.35 5.43 24.24
CA GLU A 103 -27.19 4.69 25.17
C GLU A 103 -27.71 3.39 24.54
N ILE A 104 -27.64 2.30 25.29
CA ILE A 104 -28.11 0.97 24.90
C ILE A 104 -29.27 0.58 25.81
N LYS A 105 -30.46 0.47 25.21
CA LYS A 105 -31.73 0.05 25.81
C LYS A 105 -32.51 -0.79 24.79
N GLY A 106 -33.22 -1.82 25.23
CA GLY A 106 -34.05 -2.65 24.33
C GLY A 106 -34.24 -4.08 24.81
N ASN A 107 -34.86 -4.91 23.98
CA ASN A 107 -34.92 -6.37 24.20
C ASN A 107 -33.61 -7.08 23.79
N GLU A 108 -33.48 -8.40 24.01
CA GLU A 108 -32.22 -9.14 23.81
C GLU A 108 -31.63 -8.98 22.40
N LEU A 109 -32.47 -9.01 21.38
CA LEU A 109 -32.06 -8.84 19.98
C LEU A 109 -31.64 -7.39 19.71
N GLU A 110 -32.42 -6.43 20.17
CA GLU A 110 -32.13 -5.00 20.02
C GLU A 110 -30.84 -4.60 20.75
N ILE A 111 -30.60 -5.08 21.96
CA ILE A 111 -29.37 -4.82 22.71
C ILE A 111 -28.16 -5.39 21.95
N LEU A 112 -28.25 -6.62 21.44
CA LEU A 112 -27.17 -7.23 20.67
C LEU A 112 -26.90 -6.48 19.35
N GLU A 113 -27.95 -6.06 18.65
CA GLU A 113 -27.84 -5.25 17.43
C GLU A 113 -27.24 -3.87 17.71
N LEU A 114 -27.67 -3.20 18.78
CA LEU A 114 -27.14 -1.89 19.20
C LEU A 114 -25.69 -2.00 19.64
N ILE A 115 -25.33 -3.04 20.41
CA ILE A 115 -23.95 -3.34 20.76
C ILE A 115 -23.12 -3.56 19.50
N ASN A 116 -23.58 -4.38 18.55
CA ASN A 116 -22.88 -4.64 17.29
C ASN A 116 -22.66 -3.36 16.46
N LYS A 117 -23.72 -2.57 16.26
CA LYS A 117 -23.66 -1.28 15.56
C LYS A 117 -22.69 -0.31 16.23
N HIS A 118 -22.57 -0.37 17.55
CA HIS A 118 -21.67 0.49 18.28
C HIS A 118 -20.22 -0.02 18.25
N ILE A 119 -19.98 -1.33 18.33
CA ILE A 119 -18.66 -1.95 18.14
C ILE A 119 -18.09 -1.59 16.76
N GLU A 120 -18.91 -1.57 15.72
CA GLU A 120 -18.51 -1.09 14.39
C GLU A 120 -18.00 0.35 14.43
N ASN A 121 -18.61 1.22 15.25
CA ASN A 121 -18.14 2.58 15.44
C ASN A 121 -16.88 2.64 16.32
N VAL A 122 -16.77 1.82 17.36
CA VAL A 122 -15.58 1.72 18.23
C VAL A 122 -14.33 1.35 17.42
N SER A 123 -14.44 0.47 16.43
CA SER A 123 -13.34 0.12 15.52
C SER A 123 -12.77 1.33 14.74
N ARG A 124 -13.54 2.42 14.59
CA ARG A 124 -13.10 3.66 13.94
C ARG A 124 -12.34 4.59 14.89
N TYR A 125 -12.57 4.46 16.20
CA TYR A 125 -11.99 5.31 17.24
C TYR A 125 -10.80 4.66 17.97
N GLN A 126 -10.64 3.34 17.84
CA GLN A 126 -9.43 2.63 18.26
C GLN A 126 -8.24 3.04 17.38
N ARG A 127 -7.50 4.07 17.79
CA ARG A 127 -6.30 4.51 17.07
C ARG A 127 -5.05 3.67 17.34
N ALA A 128 -4.99 2.84 18.40
CA ALA A 128 -3.70 2.23 18.79
C ALA A 128 -3.68 0.97 19.71
N PRO A 129 -4.68 0.08 19.83
CA PRO A 129 -4.47 -1.12 20.68
C PRO A 129 -3.60 -2.21 20.03
N PHE A 130 -3.25 -2.10 18.75
CA PHE A 130 -2.54 -3.15 18.00
C PHE A 130 -1.38 -2.59 17.16
N SER A 131 -0.43 -1.88 17.77
CA SER A 131 0.86 -1.68 17.12
C SER A 131 1.70 -2.96 17.20
N SER A 132 2.44 -3.26 16.13
CA SER A 132 3.24 -4.48 15.89
C SER A 132 4.31 -4.81 16.95
N ASP A 133 4.62 -3.85 17.82
CA ASP A 133 5.64 -3.98 18.86
C ASP A 133 5.06 -4.10 20.27
N SER A 134 3.73 -3.95 20.43
CA SER A 134 3.13 -4.02 21.76
C SER A 134 2.83 -5.48 22.12
N ASN A 135 3.28 -5.92 23.29
CA ASN A 135 2.78 -7.15 23.92
C ASN A 135 1.29 -7.05 24.32
N SER A 136 0.59 -6.01 23.86
CA SER A 136 -0.70 -5.63 24.37
C SER A 136 -1.82 -6.53 23.91
N PHE A 137 -2.69 -6.85 24.86
CA PHE A 137 -3.90 -7.64 24.67
C PHE A 137 -3.69 -9.11 24.26
N LYS A 138 -2.45 -9.63 24.27
CA LYS A 138 -2.17 -11.06 24.04
C LYS A 138 -2.97 -11.96 24.99
N TRP A 139 -3.19 -11.50 26.21
CA TRP A 139 -4.00 -12.18 27.23
C TRP A 139 -5.48 -12.36 26.83
N ILE A 140 -6.03 -11.59 25.88
CA ILE A 140 -7.40 -11.76 25.38
C ILE A 140 -7.55 -13.02 24.51
N TRP A 141 -6.49 -13.44 23.81
CA TRP A 141 -6.53 -14.59 22.91
C TRP A 141 -6.94 -15.88 23.61
N TYR A 142 -6.67 -15.97 24.91
CA TYR A 142 -6.96 -17.15 25.73
C TYR A 142 -8.46 -17.37 26.00
N TYR A 143 -9.32 -16.39 25.71
CA TYR A 143 -10.77 -16.48 25.96
C TYR A 143 -11.59 -16.85 24.72
N GLN A 144 -10.93 -17.11 23.58
CA GLN A 144 -11.60 -17.40 22.30
C GLN A 144 -12.39 -18.72 22.32
N GLU A 145 -11.85 -19.78 22.96
CA GLU A 145 -12.52 -21.08 23.05
C GLU A 145 -13.74 -21.09 24.01
N ALA A 146 -13.81 -20.12 24.93
CA ALA A 146 -14.91 -20.00 25.88
C ALA A 146 -16.17 -19.33 25.27
N ILE A 147 -16.07 -18.81 24.05
CA ILE A 147 -17.16 -18.18 23.31
C ILE A 147 -17.92 -19.28 22.52
N PRO A 148 -19.21 -19.54 22.80
CA PRO A 148 -19.94 -20.61 22.11
C PRO A 148 -20.07 -20.38 20.61
N MET A 149 -19.91 -21.44 19.81
CA MET A 149 -20.10 -21.44 18.34
C MET A 149 -21.54 -21.12 17.87
N LYS A 150 -22.51 -20.92 18.78
CA LYS A 150 -23.94 -20.70 18.47
C LYS A 150 -24.29 -19.22 18.21
N VAL A 151 -23.51 -18.53 17.40
CA VAL A 151 -23.99 -17.30 16.72
C VAL A 151 -24.25 -17.63 15.25
N LYS A 152 -25.40 -18.28 15.03
CA LYS A 152 -26.18 -18.35 13.78
C LYS A 152 -27.58 -17.92 14.24
N THR A 153 -28.19 -16.79 13.89
CA THR A 153 -28.34 -16.00 12.65
C THR A 153 -28.57 -14.51 13.06
N CYS A 154 -28.29 -13.49 12.24
CA CYS A 154 -29.21 -13.02 11.21
C CYS A 154 -28.48 -12.52 9.95
N ASP A 155 -28.88 -13.08 8.81
CA ASP A 155 -28.71 -12.51 7.49
C ASP A 155 -29.45 -11.17 7.38
N VAL A 156 -28.83 -10.20 6.71
CA VAL A 156 -29.59 -9.26 5.87
C VAL A 156 -29.00 -9.34 4.47
N ASN A 157 -29.56 -10.24 3.67
CA ASN A 157 -29.34 -10.28 2.24
C ASN A 157 -30.59 -9.72 1.56
N ILE A 158 -30.51 -8.50 1.05
CA ILE A 158 -31.39 -8.02 -0.02
C ILE A 158 -30.51 -7.35 -1.08
N GLN A 159 -30.18 -8.12 -2.13
CA GLN A 159 -29.79 -7.58 -3.44
C GLN A 159 -31.00 -6.86 -4.06
N ARG A 160 -30.93 -5.80 -4.88
CA ARG A 160 -29.93 -5.24 -5.81
C ARG A 160 -30.29 -3.75 -6.01
N ASP A 161 -29.29 -2.98 -6.44
CA ASP A 161 -29.37 -1.61 -7.00
C ASP A 161 -29.28 -0.40 -6.05
N PHE A 162 -28.06 0.15 -6.02
CA PHE A 162 -27.62 1.52 -5.74
C PHE A 162 -27.71 2.13 -4.31
N LYS A 163 -26.50 2.58 -3.90
CA LYS A 163 -26.12 3.76 -3.09
C LYS A 163 -26.30 3.70 -1.57
N HIS A 164 -25.12 3.56 -0.95
CA HIS A 164 -24.73 3.87 0.45
C HIS A 164 -24.87 2.74 1.48
N ARG A 165 -23.71 2.12 1.75
CA ARG A 165 -23.23 1.60 3.06
C ARG A 165 -24.27 0.91 3.97
N ASN A 166 -24.19 -0.42 4.06
CA ASN A 166 -23.59 -1.16 5.19
C ASN A 166 -23.97 -2.64 5.07
N THR A 167 -23.03 -3.45 4.59
CA THR A 167 -23.07 -4.91 4.76
C THR A 167 -21.94 -5.29 5.72
N VAL A 168 -22.29 -5.66 6.94
CA VAL A 168 -21.42 -6.41 7.85
C VAL A 168 -22.01 -7.80 7.99
N MET A 169 -21.37 -8.79 7.38
CA MET A 169 -21.58 -10.18 7.72
C MET A 169 -20.95 -10.43 9.09
N LEU A 170 -21.77 -10.65 10.11
CA LEU A 170 -21.34 -11.26 11.37
C LEU A 170 -21.29 -12.78 11.19
N LEU A 171 -20.22 -13.27 10.59
CA LEU A 171 -19.83 -14.67 10.78
C LEU A 171 -19.06 -14.78 12.10
N PRO A 172 -19.25 -15.85 12.88
CA PRO A 172 -18.62 -16.07 14.20
C PRO A 172 -17.11 -16.34 14.14
N GLU A 173 -16.37 -15.68 13.25
CA GLU A 173 -14.91 -15.70 13.22
C GLU A 173 -14.38 -14.44 13.92
N HIS A 174 -14.42 -14.51 15.25
CA HIS A 174 -13.59 -13.86 16.26
C HIS A 174 -12.73 -12.65 15.82
N HIS A 175 -12.90 -11.50 16.49
CA HIS A 175 -11.95 -10.38 16.41
C HIS A 175 -10.51 -10.76 16.84
N GLY A 176 -10.34 -11.85 17.59
CA GLY A 176 -9.04 -12.42 17.90
C GLY A 176 -8.41 -13.25 16.78
N GLY A 177 -9.18 -13.76 15.82
CA GLY A 177 -8.66 -14.42 14.62
C GLY A 177 -7.93 -13.44 13.71
N ARG A 178 -8.43 -12.22 13.55
CA ARG A 178 -7.73 -11.17 12.80
C ARG A 178 -6.42 -10.75 13.47
N ALA A 179 -6.40 -10.65 14.80
CA ALA A 179 -5.19 -10.38 15.56
C ALA A 179 -4.18 -11.55 15.42
N MET A 180 -4.67 -12.79 15.47
CA MET A 180 -3.89 -14.01 15.24
C MET A 180 -3.28 -14.03 13.83
N GLU A 181 -4.08 -13.83 12.78
CA GLU A 181 -3.61 -13.80 11.39
C GLU A 181 -2.61 -12.66 11.15
N THR A 182 -2.80 -11.52 11.84
CA THR A 182 -1.86 -10.40 11.79
C THR A 182 -0.54 -10.78 12.45
N TYR A 183 -0.58 -11.37 13.66
CA TYR A 183 0.60 -11.86 14.36
C TYR A 183 1.34 -12.94 13.55
N ILE A 184 0.61 -13.92 13.00
CA ILE A 184 1.17 -14.96 12.13
C ILE A 184 1.84 -14.32 10.91
N SER A 185 1.18 -13.35 10.28
CA SER A 185 1.75 -12.62 9.15
C SER A 185 3.05 -11.90 9.54
N GLU A 186 3.09 -11.25 10.70
CA GLU A 186 4.30 -10.58 11.21
C GLU A 186 5.43 -11.58 11.51
N GLN A 187 5.12 -12.73 12.12
CA GLN A 187 6.11 -13.77 12.36
C GLN A 187 6.63 -14.38 11.05
N LEU A 188 5.76 -14.58 10.05
CA LEU A 188 6.15 -15.01 8.71
C LEU A 188 7.05 -13.98 8.03
N VAL A 189 6.83 -12.68 8.24
CA VAL A 189 7.76 -11.64 7.74
C VAL A 189 9.13 -11.75 8.43
N LYS A 190 9.17 -11.98 9.74
CA LYS A 190 10.44 -12.17 10.49
C LYS A 190 11.20 -13.43 10.05
N ARG A 191 10.48 -14.48 9.68
CA ARG A 191 11.01 -15.77 9.21
C ARG A 191 11.04 -15.88 7.69
N GLU A 192 10.91 -14.78 6.95
CA GLU A 192 10.78 -14.79 5.49
C GLU A 192 11.97 -15.49 4.82
N SER A 193 13.18 -15.32 5.35
CA SER A 193 14.40 -15.95 4.83
C SER A 193 14.41 -17.48 4.93
N GLU A 194 13.55 -18.09 5.75
CA GLU A 194 13.48 -19.55 5.90
C GLU A 194 12.66 -20.24 4.80
N PHE A 195 11.81 -19.48 4.10
CA PHE A 195 10.95 -20.00 3.03
C PHE A 195 11.07 -19.22 1.72
N THR A 196 11.99 -18.26 1.61
CA THR A 196 12.23 -17.50 0.38
C THR A 196 13.65 -17.67 -0.13
N GLU A 197 13.76 -17.79 -1.44
CA GLU A 197 15.02 -17.77 -2.18
C GLU A 197 15.07 -16.49 -3.04
N LYS A 198 16.29 -16.00 -3.29
CA LYS A 198 16.51 -14.86 -4.18
C LYS A 198 16.83 -15.34 -5.58
N ARG A 199 16.17 -14.74 -6.56
CA ARG A 199 16.50 -14.88 -7.98
C ARG A 199 16.81 -13.52 -8.57
N GLU A 200 17.85 -13.44 -9.37
CA GLU A 200 18.15 -12.24 -10.13
C GLU A 200 17.32 -12.20 -11.41
N ILE A 201 16.70 -11.05 -11.67
CA ILE A 201 15.98 -10.77 -12.91
C ILE A 201 16.57 -9.51 -13.54
N LYS A 202 16.82 -9.58 -14.84
CA LYS A 202 17.36 -8.47 -15.62
C LYS A 202 16.22 -7.58 -16.10
N LEU A 203 16.30 -6.29 -15.85
CA LEU A 203 15.31 -5.30 -16.24
C LEU A 203 15.96 -4.25 -17.14
N MET A 204 15.26 -3.87 -18.20
CA MET A 204 15.52 -2.62 -18.91
C MET A 204 14.37 -1.63 -18.65
N VAL A 205 14.69 -0.38 -18.35
CA VAL A 205 13.75 0.73 -18.33
C VAL A 205 14.14 1.72 -19.43
N GLY A 206 13.18 2.13 -20.25
CA GLY A 206 13.39 3.11 -21.31
C GLY A 206 12.38 4.25 -21.21
N THR A 207 12.81 5.47 -21.54
CA THR A 207 11.90 6.61 -21.75
C THR A 207 12.24 7.40 -23.00
N TRP A 208 11.23 7.86 -23.73
CA TRP A 208 11.41 8.72 -24.90
C TRP A 208 10.20 9.63 -25.17
N ASN A 209 10.43 10.95 -25.17
CA ASN A 209 9.49 11.89 -25.76
C ASN A 209 9.62 11.85 -27.29
N THR A 210 8.61 11.38 -28.00
CA THR A 210 8.65 11.19 -29.46
C THR A 210 8.22 12.44 -30.24
N CYS A 211 7.82 13.51 -29.55
CA CYS A 211 7.44 14.78 -30.18
C CYS A 211 6.38 14.62 -31.30
N GLY A 212 5.42 13.74 -31.08
CA GLY A 212 4.29 13.47 -31.97
C GLY A 212 4.63 12.67 -33.22
N THR A 213 5.84 12.10 -33.33
CA THR A 213 6.22 11.25 -34.46
C THR A 213 5.62 9.85 -34.32
N GLY A 214 5.55 9.13 -35.45
CA GLY A 214 5.19 7.70 -35.45
C GLY A 214 6.43 6.81 -35.25
N PRO A 215 6.21 5.50 -35.12
CA PRO A 215 7.29 4.53 -35.16
C PRO A 215 7.81 4.41 -36.60
N ALA A 216 8.86 5.16 -36.93
CA ALA A 216 9.53 5.09 -38.24
C ALA A 216 11.00 4.69 -38.13
N GLU A 217 11.63 4.99 -37.00
CA GLU A 217 13.04 4.68 -36.76
C GLU A 217 13.22 3.24 -36.28
N GLU A 218 14.35 2.66 -36.63
CA GLU A 218 14.83 1.40 -36.08
C GLU A 218 15.25 1.64 -34.62
N LEU A 219 14.71 0.83 -33.70
CA LEU A 219 14.85 1.04 -32.25
C LEU A 219 15.61 -0.08 -31.57
N SER A 220 15.98 -1.17 -32.26
CA SER A 220 16.86 -2.20 -31.71
C SER A 220 18.17 -1.61 -31.19
N LEU A 221 18.67 -0.54 -31.83
CA LEU A 221 19.82 0.22 -31.33
C LEU A 221 19.60 0.80 -29.93
N TRP A 222 18.39 1.26 -29.61
CA TRP A 222 18.09 1.81 -28.29
C TRP A 222 18.15 0.73 -27.20
N TYR A 223 17.68 -0.49 -27.47
CA TYR A 223 17.71 -1.60 -26.51
C TYR A 223 19.14 -2.01 -26.12
N ARG A 224 20.08 -1.89 -27.05
CA ARG A 224 21.50 -2.28 -26.88
C ARG A 224 22.47 -1.10 -26.95
N CYS A 225 22.00 0.12 -26.72
CA CYS A 225 22.88 1.28 -26.71
C CYS A 225 23.75 1.28 -25.45
N GLN A 226 25.04 1.56 -25.56
CA GLN A 226 25.93 1.81 -24.43
C GLN A 226 27.03 2.78 -24.88
N ASN A 227 27.31 3.83 -24.10
CA ASN A 227 28.35 4.82 -24.42
C ASN A 227 28.28 5.36 -25.86
N ASP A 228 27.07 5.70 -26.34
CA ASP A 228 26.83 6.16 -27.71
C ASP A 228 27.14 5.11 -28.81
N GLU A 229 27.29 3.84 -28.45
CA GLU A 229 27.56 2.70 -29.33
C GLU A 229 26.48 1.61 -29.24
N TYR A 230 26.40 0.73 -30.24
CA TYR A 230 25.56 -0.47 -30.22
C TYR A 230 26.38 -1.66 -29.73
N ASP A 231 25.99 -2.24 -28.60
CA ASP A 231 26.75 -3.30 -27.93
C ASP A 231 26.01 -4.65 -27.93
N MET A 232 26.53 -5.57 -28.76
CA MET A 232 26.01 -6.93 -28.90
C MET A 232 26.30 -7.82 -27.68
N SER A 233 27.20 -7.42 -26.77
CA SER A 233 27.49 -8.15 -25.53
C SER A 233 26.42 -7.96 -24.45
N ILE A 234 25.58 -6.91 -24.58
CA ILE A 234 24.47 -6.67 -23.66
C ILE A 234 23.54 -7.88 -23.62
N GLU A 235 23.31 -8.40 -22.42
CA GLU A 235 22.44 -9.54 -22.25
C GLU A 235 20.97 -9.15 -22.37
N ALA A 236 20.15 -10.09 -22.86
CA ALA A 236 18.72 -9.88 -23.03
C ALA A 236 18.01 -9.71 -21.68
N PRO A 237 17.32 -8.57 -21.42
CA PRO A 237 16.62 -8.34 -20.17
C PRO A 237 15.40 -9.26 -20.04
N ASP A 238 15.06 -9.73 -18.87
CA ASP A 238 13.87 -10.56 -18.64
C ASP A 238 12.58 -9.75 -18.72
N LEU A 239 12.65 -8.48 -18.31
CA LEU A 239 11.55 -7.52 -18.33
C LEU A 239 12.00 -6.23 -19.01
N ILE A 240 11.13 -5.59 -19.78
CA ILE A 240 11.37 -4.28 -20.39
C ILE A 240 10.19 -3.37 -20.08
N LEU A 241 10.48 -2.22 -19.48
CA LEU A 241 9.52 -1.20 -19.11
C LEU A 241 9.77 0.04 -19.96
N LEU A 242 8.79 0.47 -20.76
CA LEU A 242 8.97 1.57 -21.71
C LEU A 242 7.97 2.69 -21.44
N SER A 243 8.46 3.93 -21.49
CA SER A 243 7.70 5.16 -21.26
C SER A 243 7.83 6.07 -22.46
N LEU A 244 6.78 6.18 -23.27
CA LEU A 244 6.72 7.22 -24.30
C LEU A 244 5.96 8.44 -23.79
N GLN A 245 6.37 9.62 -24.25
CA GLN A 245 5.63 10.87 -24.12
C GLN A 245 5.45 11.50 -25.50
N GLU A 246 4.37 12.26 -25.67
CA GLU A 246 3.99 12.81 -26.97
C GLU A 246 3.95 11.78 -28.10
N MET A 247 3.51 10.54 -27.86
CA MET A 247 3.40 9.50 -28.90
C MET A 247 2.59 9.95 -30.13
N CYS A 248 1.71 10.96 -29.93
CA CYS A 248 0.89 11.61 -30.93
C CYS A 248 0.91 13.14 -30.72
N LYS A 249 0.67 13.90 -31.79
CA LYS A 249 0.58 15.37 -31.70
C LYS A 249 -0.66 15.79 -30.93
N LEU A 250 -0.52 16.81 -30.09
CA LEU A 250 -1.65 17.46 -29.43
C LEU A 250 -2.42 18.32 -30.43
N ASN A 251 -3.59 17.84 -30.83
CA ASN A 251 -4.56 18.55 -31.67
C ASN A 251 -5.98 18.14 -31.24
N ALA A 252 -7.01 18.81 -31.78
CA ALA A 252 -8.40 18.54 -31.40
C ALA A 252 -8.83 17.06 -31.58
N LYS A 253 -8.24 16.35 -32.54
CA LYS A 253 -8.50 14.92 -32.79
C LYS A 253 -7.94 14.03 -31.67
N ASN A 254 -6.78 14.39 -31.12
CA ASN A 254 -6.03 13.54 -30.19
C ASN A 254 -6.24 13.91 -28.71
N ILE A 255 -7.14 14.83 -28.38
CA ILE A 255 -7.44 15.24 -26.99
C ILE A 255 -7.86 14.03 -26.13
N SER A 256 -8.50 13.04 -26.74
CA SER A 256 -8.98 11.83 -26.07
C SER A 256 -8.03 10.63 -26.17
N GLY A 257 -6.87 10.77 -26.85
CA GLY A 257 -5.99 9.66 -27.20
C GLY A 257 -5.96 9.37 -28.72
N ASP A 258 -5.01 8.53 -29.13
CA ASP A 258 -4.82 8.09 -30.53
C ASP A 258 -4.56 6.57 -30.55
N GLU A 259 -5.64 5.78 -30.57
CA GLU A 259 -5.59 4.31 -30.48
C GLU A 259 -4.81 3.65 -31.61
N ASN A 260 -4.88 4.19 -32.83
CA ASN A 260 -4.12 3.67 -33.96
C ASN A 260 -2.63 3.88 -33.74
N ARG A 261 -2.23 5.11 -33.36
CA ARG A 261 -0.83 5.43 -33.08
C ARG A 261 -0.28 4.63 -31.91
N LYS A 262 -1.09 4.45 -30.86
CA LYS A 262 -0.79 3.57 -29.74
C LYS A 262 -0.51 2.14 -30.21
N ARG A 263 -1.39 1.55 -31.02
CA ARG A 263 -1.23 0.19 -31.55
C ARG A 263 0.04 0.06 -32.39
N GLU A 264 0.31 1.04 -33.27
CA GLU A 264 1.54 1.10 -34.07
C GLU A 264 2.79 1.07 -33.17
N TRP A 265 2.83 1.91 -32.13
CA TRP A 265 3.94 1.95 -31.18
C TRP A 265 4.10 0.65 -30.40
N CYS A 266 3.00 0.05 -29.93
CA CYS A 266 3.02 -1.20 -29.20
C CYS A 266 3.60 -2.36 -30.02
N ILE A 267 3.17 -2.48 -31.28
CA ILE A 267 3.68 -3.50 -32.20
C ILE A 267 5.17 -3.24 -32.47
N HIS A 268 5.51 -2.02 -32.88
CA HIS A 268 6.88 -1.67 -33.24
C HIS A 268 7.87 -1.89 -32.09
N LEU A 269 7.58 -1.38 -30.89
CA LEU A 269 8.48 -1.56 -29.75
C LEU A 269 8.66 -3.03 -29.37
N CYS A 270 7.60 -3.84 -29.44
CA CYS A 270 7.71 -5.28 -29.17
C CYS A 270 8.55 -6.00 -30.23
N GLU A 271 8.35 -5.69 -31.51
CA GLU A 271 9.14 -6.24 -32.61
C GLU A 271 10.61 -5.84 -32.52
N GLN A 272 10.90 -4.56 -32.24
CA GLN A 272 12.27 -4.05 -32.11
C GLN A 272 13.01 -4.66 -30.91
N ALA A 273 12.32 -4.99 -29.82
CA ALA A 273 12.91 -5.76 -28.72
C ALA A 273 13.32 -7.18 -29.15
N ASN A 274 12.48 -7.86 -29.95
CA ASN A 274 12.78 -9.18 -30.50
C ASN A 274 13.93 -9.15 -31.51
N VAL A 275 14.01 -8.10 -32.34
CA VAL A 275 15.14 -7.86 -33.25
C VAL A 275 16.43 -7.62 -32.48
N ALA A 276 16.39 -6.81 -31.41
CA ALA A 276 17.56 -6.52 -30.58
C ALA A 276 18.10 -7.80 -29.92
N PHE A 277 17.24 -8.70 -29.46
CA PHE A 277 17.63 -9.87 -28.68
C PHE A 277 17.24 -11.18 -29.37
N PRO A 278 17.88 -11.54 -30.49
CA PRO A 278 17.54 -12.76 -31.23
C PRO A 278 17.65 -14.00 -30.33
N GLY A 279 16.73 -14.95 -30.53
CA GLY A 279 16.61 -16.16 -29.69
C GLY A 279 15.83 -15.97 -28.38
N ASN A 280 15.44 -14.73 -28.06
CA ASN A 280 14.45 -14.45 -27.02
C ASN A 280 13.12 -14.08 -27.68
N GLU A 281 12.02 -14.38 -27.01
CA GLU A 281 10.69 -13.98 -27.44
C GLU A 281 10.06 -13.08 -26.37
N TYR A 282 9.91 -11.80 -26.69
CA TYR A 282 9.20 -10.82 -25.89
C TYR A 282 7.75 -10.70 -26.35
N ILE A 283 6.87 -10.57 -25.38
CA ILE A 283 5.45 -10.28 -25.57
C ILE A 283 5.06 -9.03 -24.79
N LEU A 284 4.04 -8.34 -25.28
CA LEU A 284 3.40 -7.23 -24.57
C LEU A 284 2.50 -7.79 -23.47
N ALA A 285 2.92 -7.67 -22.22
CA ALA A 285 2.15 -8.12 -21.06
C ALA A 285 1.10 -7.10 -20.61
N ALA A 286 1.43 -5.81 -20.72
CA ALA A 286 0.51 -4.74 -20.38
C ALA A 286 0.85 -3.45 -21.13
N GLU A 287 -0.18 -2.67 -21.44
CA GLU A 287 -0.03 -1.33 -21.99
C GLU A 287 -1.10 -0.41 -21.40
N GLN A 288 -0.78 0.86 -21.24
CA GLN A 288 -1.77 1.91 -21.01
C GLN A 288 -1.26 3.24 -21.55
N ASP A 289 -2.15 3.99 -22.20
CA ASP A 289 -1.93 5.37 -22.60
C ASP A 289 -2.70 6.39 -21.75
N LEU A 290 -2.22 7.63 -21.80
CA LEU A 290 -2.94 8.82 -21.39
C LEU A 290 -2.65 9.92 -22.42
N VAL A 291 -3.53 10.06 -23.41
CA VAL A 291 -3.38 11.03 -24.50
C VAL A 291 -2.10 10.77 -25.30
N GLY A 292 -0.99 11.43 -24.94
CA GLY A 292 0.31 11.26 -25.58
C GLY A 292 1.31 10.47 -24.74
N LEU A 293 1.00 10.14 -23.48
CA LEU A 293 1.81 9.21 -22.70
C LEU A 293 1.42 7.79 -23.09
N LEU A 294 2.40 6.90 -23.20
CA LEU A 294 2.17 5.47 -23.43
C LEU A 294 3.18 4.66 -22.60
N THR A 295 2.68 3.70 -21.83
CA THR A 295 3.48 2.90 -20.90
C THR A 295 3.33 1.44 -21.25
N LEU A 296 4.44 0.73 -21.47
CA LEU A 296 4.44 -0.69 -21.83
C LEU A 296 5.21 -1.50 -20.79
N VAL A 297 4.72 -2.72 -20.56
CA VAL A 297 5.41 -3.80 -19.87
C VAL A 297 5.60 -4.93 -20.89
N LEU A 298 6.82 -5.13 -21.36
CA LEU A 298 7.20 -6.30 -22.16
C LEU A 298 7.92 -7.30 -21.26
N VAL A 299 7.70 -8.59 -21.50
CA VAL A 299 8.34 -9.67 -20.74
C VAL A 299 8.76 -10.78 -21.69
N LYS A 300 9.84 -11.48 -21.38
CA LYS A 300 10.14 -12.76 -22.05
C LYS A 300 8.95 -13.71 -21.88
N ARG A 301 8.51 -14.36 -22.96
CA ARG A 301 7.38 -15.30 -22.93
C ARG A 301 7.53 -16.36 -21.85
N SER A 302 8.75 -16.87 -21.64
CA SER A 302 9.07 -17.88 -20.62
C SER A 302 8.83 -17.42 -19.18
N LEU A 303 8.68 -16.12 -18.92
CA LEU A 303 8.44 -15.55 -17.59
C LEU A 303 7.04 -14.95 -17.44
N PHE A 304 6.19 -15.02 -18.48
CA PHE A 304 4.86 -14.41 -18.44
C PHE A 304 3.99 -14.98 -17.31
N GLU A 305 4.03 -16.29 -17.08
CA GLU A 305 3.28 -16.96 -15.99
C GLU A 305 3.74 -16.52 -14.58
N ASN A 306 4.94 -15.95 -14.47
CA ASN A 306 5.45 -15.41 -13.22
C ASN A 306 4.98 -13.96 -12.96
N LEU A 307 4.38 -13.30 -13.96
CA LEU A 307 3.88 -11.95 -13.88
C LEU A 307 2.42 -11.95 -13.45
N LYS A 308 2.12 -11.44 -12.26
CA LYS A 308 0.79 -11.50 -11.63
C LYS A 308 0.32 -10.12 -11.19
N ASN A 309 -0.98 -10.00 -10.92
CA ASN A 309 -1.59 -8.83 -10.30
C ASN A 309 -1.20 -7.51 -10.98
N ILE A 310 -1.24 -7.50 -12.31
CA ILE A 310 -0.97 -6.32 -13.13
C ILE A 310 -2.16 -5.36 -13.00
N VAL A 311 -1.92 -4.17 -12.44
CA VAL A 311 -2.94 -3.15 -12.21
C VAL A 311 -2.41 -1.80 -12.62
N CYS A 312 -3.23 -1.02 -13.34
CA CYS A 312 -2.88 0.31 -13.81
C CYS A 312 -3.50 1.41 -12.93
N SER A 313 -2.83 2.55 -12.85
CA SER A 313 -3.32 3.81 -12.27
C SER A 313 -2.97 4.96 -13.21
N VAL A 314 -3.94 5.82 -13.51
CA VAL A 314 -3.76 6.96 -14.43
C VAL A 314 -4.13 8.26 -13.72
N VAL A 315 -3.24 9.23 -13.77
CA VAL A 315 -3.41 10.54 -13.10
C VAL A 315 -3.25 11.66 -14.12
N LYS A 316 -4.31 12.45 -14.30
CA LYS A 316 -4.36 13.61 -15.22
C LYS A 316 -3.92 14.88 -14.51
N LEU A 317 -3.03 15.66 -15.12
CA LEU A 317 -2.49 16.91 -14.57
C LEU A 317 -2.52 18.10 -15.55
N GLY A 318 -2.91 17.88 -16.81
CA GLY A 318 -3.08 18.94 -17.81
C GLY A 318 -4.25 19.87 -17.47
N PHE A 319 -4.14 21.17 -17.82
CA PHE A 319 -5.14 22.23 -17.56
C PHE A 319 -5.89 22.07 -16.22
N LYS A 320 -5.24 22.43 -15.10
CA LYS A 320 -5.79 22.28 -13.74
C LYS A 320 -6.23 20.84 -13.36
N GLY A 321 -5.79 19.82 -14.10
CA GLY A 321 -6.14 18.41 -13.87
C GLY A 321 -7.26 17.87 -14.77
N TYR A 322 -7.84 18.69 -15.66
CA TYR A 322 -8.92 18.28 -16.55
C TYR A 322 -8.45 17.57 -17.82
N LEU A 323 -7.23 17.86 -18.29
CA LEU A 323 -6.69 17.30 -19.54
C LEU A 323 -5.59 16.27 -19.28
N GLY A 324 -5.51 15.27 -20.17
CA GLY A 324 -4.54 14.16 -20.07
C GLY A 324 -3.17 14.44 -20.71
N ASN A 325 -2.95 15.61 -21.32
CA ASN A 325 -1.70 15.91 -22.03
C ASN A 325 -0.47 16.07 -21.13
N LYS A 326 -0.68 16.10 -19.80
CA LYS A 326 0.30 16.03 -18.73
C LYS A 326 -0.26 15.15 -17.63
N GLY A 327 0.60 14.43 -16.94
CA GLY A 327 0.15 13.44 -15.98
C GLY A 327 1.12 12.30 -15.79
N GLY A 328 0.59 11.16 -15.42
CA GLY A 328 1.33 9.92 -15.32
C GLY A 328 0.44 8.71 -15.51
N VAL A 329 1.06 7.66 -16.04
CA VAL A 329 0.49 6.32 -16.15
C VAL A 329 1.40 5.41 -15.35
N SER A 330 0.83 4.63 -14.45
CA SER A 330 1.61 3.77 -13.56
C SER A 330 1.07 2.36 -13.61
N PHE A 331 1.95 1.38 -13.68
CA PHE A 331 1.62 -0.02 -13.48
C PHE A 331 2.17 -0.49 -12.15
N ARG A 332 1.43 -1.36 -11.48
CA ARG A 332 2.00 -2.29 -10.53
C ARG A 332 1.80 -3.71 -11.00
N PHE A 333 2.72 -4.59 -10.64
CA PHE A 333 2.62 -6.02 -10.87
C PHE A 333 3.53 -6.75 -9.88
N ASP A 334 3.33 -8.05 -9.74
CA ASP A 334 4.24 -8.93 -9.02
C ASP A 334 4.98 -9.79 -10.05
N ILE A 335 6.29 -9.91 -9.91
CA ILE A 335 7.12 -10.83 -10.68
C ILE A 335 7.72 -11.82 -9.67
N PHE A 336 7.34 -13.09 -9.79
CA PHE A 336 7.45 -14.04 -8.68
C PHE A 336 6.73 -13.48 -7.43
N ASP A 337 7.41 -13.38 -6.28
CA ASP A 337 6.84 -12.86 -5.04
C ASP A 337 7.38 -11.46 -4.69
N SER A 338 7.94 -10.75 -5.66
CA SER A 338 8.34 -9.35 -5.50
C SER A 338 7.46 -8.41 -6.32
N SER A 339 7.08 -7.32 -5.68
CA SER A 339 6.19 -6.32 -6.23
C SER A 339 6.96 -5.15 -6.86
N VAL A 340 6.56 -4.77 -8.06
CA VAL A 340 7.14 -3.67 -8.84
C VAL A 340 6.08 -2.61 -9.10
N CYS A 341 6.43 -1.35 -8.90
CA CYS A 341 5.65 -0.19 -9.34
C CYS A 341 6.45 0.59 -10.39
N TYR A 342 5.91 0.70 -11.59
CA TYR A 342 6.49 1.44 -12.71
C TYR A 342 5.67 2.68 -13.02
N VAL A 343 6.32 3.85 -13.10
CA VAL A 343 5.68 5.15 -13.32
C VAL A 343 6.26 5.79 -14.57
N ASN A 344 5.42 6.04 -15.58
CA ASN A 344 5.67 6.98 -16.68
C ASN A 344 5.08 8.35 -16.30
N CYS A 345 5.78 9.43 -16.58
CA CYS A 345 5.23 10.77 -16.45
C CYS A 345 5.60 11.74 -17.58
N HIS A 346 4.78 12.77 -17.71
CA HIS A 346 5.07 13.95 -18.51
C HIS A 346 4.67 15.18 -17.70
N LEU A 347 5.67 15.88 -17.15
CA LEU A 347 5.47 16.99 -16.21
C LEU A 347 5.38 18.35 -16.90
N ALA A 348 5.07 19.39 -16.12
CA ALA A 348 4.86 20.73 -16.66
C ALA A 348 6.09 21.27 -17.41
N PRO A 349 5.90 21.84 -18.62
CA PRO A 349 7.00 22.35 -19.44
C PRO A 349 7.49 23.71 -18.94
N HIS A 350 8.47 24.27 -19.64
CA HIS A 350 9.06 25.61 -19.44
C HIS A 350 10.02 25.75 -18.24
N LYS A 351 11.11 26.50 -18.45
CA LYS A 351 12.22 26.66 -17.50
C LYS A 351 11.77 27.19 -16.13
N GLY A 352 10.88 28.18 -16.09
CA GLY A 352 10.40 28.80 -14.84
C GLY A 352 9.44 27.96 -13.98
N GLU A 353 8.94 26.83 -14.48
CA GLU A 353 7.84 26.07 -13.85
C GLU A 353 8.30 24.98 -12.87
N THR A 354 9.46 25.14 -12.22
CA THR A 354 10.01 24.13 -11.28
C THR A 354 9.04 23.82 -10.15
N ARG A 355 8.40 24.84 -9.58
CA ARG A 355 7.42 24.67 -8.49
C ARG A 355 6.20 23.85 -8.95
N LEU A 356 5.76 24.05 -10.19
CA LEU A 356 4.64 23.30 -10.75
C LEU A 356 5.03 21.84 -11.02
N ARG A 357 6.24 21.56 -11.53
CA ARG A 357 6.76 20.20 -11.65
C ARG A 357 6.84 19.49 -10.30
N ASN A 358 7.36 20.17 -9.26
CA ASN A 358 7.38 19.61 -7.90
C ASN A 358 5.97 19.26 -7.41
N LYS A 359 4.99 20.16 -7.66
CA LYS A 359 3.58 19.91 -7.34
C LYS A 359 3.04 18.70 -8.11
N HIS A 360 3.38 18.54 -9.39
CA HIS A 360 2.97 17.38 -10.19
C HIS A 360 3.53 16.07 -9.61
N VAL A 361 4.81 16.03 -9.24
CA VAL A 361 5.42 14.86 -8.59
C VAL A 361 4.69 14.48 -7.30
N LYS A 362 4.39 15.48 -6.45
CA LYS A 362 3.63 15.26 -5.20
C LYS A 362 2.21 14.76 -5.47
N LEU A 363 1.54 15.27 -6.49
CA LEU A 363 0.21 14.82 -6.88
C LEU A 363 0.22 13.40 -7.42
N LEU A 364 1.17 13.05 -8.30
CA LEU A 364 1.34 11.67 -8.81
C LEU A 364 1.55 10.71 -7.65
N THR A 365 2.49 11.02 -6.77
CA THR A 365 2.75 10.24 -5.55
C THR A 365 1.50 10.03 -4.69
N LYS A 366 0.69 11.07 -4.50
CA LYS A 366 -0.50 11.04 -3.64
C LYS A 366 -1.69 10.30 -4.28
N LEU A 367 -1.85 10.44 -5.59
CA LEU A 367 -3.04 10.01 -6.31
C LEU A 367 -2.88 8.62 -6.94
N THR A 368 -1.66 8.18 -7.23
CA THR A 368 -1.38 6.84 -7.73
C THR A 368 -1.74 5.79 -6.68
N LYS A 369 -2.80 5.04 -6.96
CA LYS A 369 -3.32 3.96 -6.13
C LYS A 369 -3.72 2.78 -7.01
N PHE A 370 -3.47 1.58 -6.49
CA PHE A 370 -3.72 0.32 -7.20
C PHE A 370 -4.65 -0.55 -6.38
N LEU A 371 -5.81 -0.90 -6.93
CA LEU A 371 -6.72 -1.87 -6.32
C LEU A 371 -6.22 -3.28 -6.64
N VAL A 372 -5.43 -3.88 -5.74
CA VAL A 372 -4.80 -5.19 -5.95
C VAL A 372 -5.79 -6.34 -5.71
N THR A 373 -6.64 -6.19 -4.70
CA THR A 373 -7.78 -7.08 -4.47
C THR A 373 -9.01 -6.24 -4.14
N ALA A 374 -10.21 -6.84 -4.14
CA ALA A 374 -11.46 -6.15 -3.83
C ALA A 374 -11.45 -5.37 -2.49
N LYS A 375 -10.54 -5.70 -1.57
CA LYS A 375 -10.40 -5.07 -0.25
C LYS A 375 -9.04 -4.41 0.01
N LYS A 376 -8.06 -4.57 -0.88
CA LYS A 376 -6.68 -4.09 -0.66
C LYS A 376 -6.27 -3.12 -1.77
N THR A 377 -6.10 -1.86 -1.38
CA THR A 377 -5.48 -0.84 -2.22
C THR A 377 -4.04 -0.63 -1.75
N LYS A 378 -3.09 -0.63 -2.68
CA LYS A 378 -1.70 -0.24 -2.44
C LYS A 378 -1.42 1.13 -3.05
N ASN A 379 -0.63 1.94 -2.37
CA ASN A 379 -0.01 3.15 -2.91
C ASN A 379 1.35 2.82 -3.56
N MET A 380 1.95 3.80 -4.23
CA MET A 380 3.22 3.63 -4.94
C MET A 380 4.36 3.10 -4.04
N TYR A 381 4.52 3.64 -2.83
CA TYR A 381 5.62 3.31 -1.91
C TYR A 381 5.48 1.96 -1.20
N GLU A 382 4.37 1.23 -1.41
CA GLU A 382 4.11 -0.10 -0.84
C GLU A 382 4.58 -1.26 -1.75
N HIS A 383 5.61 -1.01 -2.56
CA HIS A 383 6.19 -1.96 -3.52
C HIS A 383 7.69 -2.15 -3.23
N ASP A 384 8.20 -3.35 -3.48
CA ASP A 384 9.60 -3.71 -3.23
C ASP A 384 10.55 -2.94 -4.15
N PHE A 385 10.14 -2.77 -5.41
CA PHE A 385 10.85 -2.00 -6.42
C PHE A 385 9.96 -0.92 -7.01
N ILE A 386 10.48 0.29 -7.13
CA ILE A 386 9.77 1.41 -7.75
C ILE A 386 10.67 2.01 -8.81
N PHE A 387 10.17 2.12 -10.04
CA PHE A 387 10.86 2.78 -11.14
C PHE A 387 10.02 3.96 -11.60
N TRP A 388 10.65 5.14 -11.66
CA TRP A 388 10.04 6.37 -12.13
C TRP A 388 10.79 6.87 -13.34
N SER A 389 10.14 6.87 -14.50
CA SER A 389 10.71 7.38 -15.74
C SER A 389 9.76 8.35 -16.46
N GLY A 390 10.32 9.10 -17.40
CA GLY A 390 9.52 9.98 -18.25
C GLY A 390 10.24 11.25 -18.66
N ASP A 391 9.47 12.14 -19.30
CA ASP A 391 9.84 13.53 -19.49
C ASP A 391 9.44 14.33 -18.23
N LEU A 392 10.36 14.37 -17.28
CA LEU A 392 10.21 15.12 -16.03
C LEU A 392 10.34 16.62 -16.26
N ASN A 393 10.82 17.07 -17.43
CA ASN A 393 10.87 18.46 -17.86
C ASN A 393 11.68 19.42 -16.97
N TYR A 394 12.45 18.93 -16.01
CA TYR A 394 13.39 19.75 -15.25
C TYR A 394 14.52 20.25 -16.17
N ARG A 395 14.94 21.50 -15.95
CA ARG A 395 15.86 22.24 -16.83
C ARG A 395 17.13 22.63 -16.09
N ILE A 396 18.08 23.18 -16.84
CA ILE A 396 19.26 23.86 -16.30
C ILE A 396 18.90 25.30 -15.95
N ASN A 397 19.11 25.68 -14.69
CA ASN A 397 18.88 27.03 -14.19
C ASN A 397 20.05 27.98 -14.47
N THR A 398 19.73 29.28 -14.46
CA THR A 398 20.69 30.40 -14.36
C THR A 398 21.57 30.66 -15.59
N LEU A 399 22.08 29.61 -16.24
CA LEU A 399 22.92 29.74 -17.44
C LEU A 399 22.08 30.02 -18.68
N ASP A 400 22.68 30.75 -19.62
CA ASP A 400 22.15 30.93 -20.97
C ASP A 400 22.52 29.77 -21.91
N PHE A 401 21.95 29.78 -23.11
CA PHE A 401 22.16 28.73 -24.11
C PHE A 401 23.65 28.51 -24.44
N ASN A 402 24.42 29.59 -24.66
CA ASN A 402 25.81 29.48 -25.09
C ASN A 402 26.69 28.92 -23.98
N GLN A 403 26.48 29.37 -22.74
CA GLN A 403 27.18 28.85 -21.57
C GLN A 403 26.89 27.36 -21.35
N ILE A 404 25.63 26.94 -21.54
CA ILE A 404 25.25 25.52 -21.42
C ILE A 404 25.96 24.71 -22.50
N VAL A 405 25.89 25.16 -23.77
CA VAL A 405 26.52 24.44 -24.89
C VAL A 405 28.03 24.34 -24.72
N GLU A 406 28.71 25.41 -24.31
CA GLU A 406 30.15 25.40 -24.01
C GLU A 406 30.50 24.30 -23.01
N LYS A 407 29.76 24.21 -21.90
CA LYS A 407 29.96 23.20 -20.86
C LYS A 407 29.63 21.79 -21.33
N VAL A 408 28.60 21.63 -22.16
CA VAL A 408 28.24 20.34 -22.77
C VAL A 408 29.34 19.87 -23.74
N THR A 409 29.86 20.77 -24.58
CA THR A 409 30.97 20.46 -25.49
C THR A 409 32.25 20.10 -24.72
N GLY A 410 32.51 20.77 -23.60
CA GLY A 410 33.58 20.42 -22.66
C GLY A 410 33.35 19.14 -21.85
N LYS A 411 32.20 18.44 -22.05
CA LYS A 411 31.76 17.27 -21.26
C LYS A 411 31.70 17.52 -19.75
N GLU A 412 31.47 18.77 -19.33
CA GLU A 412 31.34 19.19 -17.94
C GLU A 412 29.94 18.86 -17.36
N TYR A 413 29.43 17.66 -17.62
CA TYR A 413 28.06 17.27 -17.28
C TYR A 413 27.82 17.28 -15.78
N GLN A 414 28.74 16.73 -14.98
CA GLN A 414 28.59 16.70 -13.52
C GLN A 414 28.50 18.12 -12.95
N PHE A 415 29.30 19.05 -13.44
CA PHE A 415 29.22 20.44 -13.00
C PHE A 415 27.83 21.04 -13.27
N LEU A 416 27.29 20.86 -14.48
CA LEU A 416 25.94 21.32 -14.82
C LEU A 416 24.86 20.67 -13.94
N LEU A 417 24.93 19.35 -13.76
CA LEU A 417 23.96 18.58 -12.99
C LEU A 417 23.98 18.95 -11.50
N GLU A 418 25.16 19.09 -10.92
CA GLU A 418 25.28 19.36 -9.48
C GLU A 418 24.92 20.79 -9.11
N ARG A 419 25.19 21.75 -10.00
CA ARG A 419 25.07 23.19 -9.70
C ARG A 419 23.80 23.81 -10.27
N PHE A 420 23.26 23.29 -11.36
CA PHE A 420 22.23 23.97 -12.13
C PHE A 420 21.02 23.10 -12.54
N ASP A 421 21.11 21.77 -12.50
CA ASP A 421 19.96 20.90 -12.81
C ASP A 421 18.88 21.00 -11.72
N GLN A 422 17.69 21.42 -12.13
CA GLN A 422 16.58 21.63 -11.20
C GLN A 422 16.15 20.34 -10.49
N LEU A 423 16.20 19.16 -11.14
CA LEU A 423 15.79 17.91 -10.49
C LEU A 423 16.76 17.53 -9.38
N LYS A 424 18.07 17.54 -9.65
CA LYS A 424 19.10 17.27 -8.64
C LYS A 424 19.02 18.24 -7.47
N ILE A 425 18.80 19.53 -7.73
CA ILE A 425 18.66 20.55 -6.67
C ILE A 425 17.42 20.30 -5.81
N GLU A 426 16.25 20.05 -6.42
CA GLU A 426 15.00 19.87 -5.68
C GLU A 426 14.95 18.52 -4.94
N SER A 427 15.54 17.46 -5.51
CA SER A 427 15.68 16.17 -4.84
C SER A 427 16.59 16.26 -3.61
N ARG A 428 17.75 16.93 -3.69
CA ARG A 428 18.67 17.12 -2.54
C ARG A 428 18.06 17.91 -1.38
N LYS A 429 17.09 18.77 -1.65
CA LYS A 429 16.33 19.49 -0.62
C LYS A 429 15.22 18.63 0.01
N ASN A 430 15.14 17.35 -0.33
CA ASN A 430 14.08 16.41 0.04
C ASN A 430 12.68 16.96 -0.28
N HIS A 431 12.54 17.75 -1.36
CA HIS A 431 11.25 18.31 -1.75
C HIS A 431 10.39 17.32 -2.53
N ILE A 432 11.01 16.38 -3.26
CA ILE A 432 10.39 15.43 -4.17
C ILE A 432 11.23 14.15 -4.27
N LEU A 433 10.59 13.02 -4.61
CA LEU A 433 11.23 11.73 -4.88
C LEU A 433 12.23 11.33 -3.78
N GLU A 434 11.79 11.42 -2.53
CA GLU A 434 12.59 11.04 -1.37
C GLU A 434 13.02 9.56 -1.47
N ASP A 435 14.29 9.30 -1.15
CA ASP A 435 14.97 8.00 -1.25
C ASP A 435 15.01 7.37 -2.66
N PHE A 436 14.69 8.12 -3.71
CA PHE A 436 14.96 7.65 -5.06
C PHE A 436 16.44 7.82 -5.38
N ASN A 437 17.00 6.78 -5.97
CA ASN A 437 18.31 6.79 -6.58
C ASN A 437 18.20 7.21 -8.05
N GLU A 438 19.26 7.83 -8.54
CA GLU A 438 19.48 8.07 -9.96
C GLU A 438 20.96 7.86 -10.23
N ALA A 439 21.27 7.04 -11.24
CA ALA A 439 22.64 6.74 -11.58
C ALA A 439 23.36 8.00 -12.08
N GLU A 440 24.70 7.96 -12.05
CA GLU A 440 25.51 9.05 -12.55
C GLU A 440 25.23 9.27 -14.05
N ILE A 441 24.84 10.49 -14.42
CA ILE A 441 24.54 10.85 -15.81
C ILE A 441 25.86 11.20 -16.50
N ARG A 442 26.26 10.39 -17.47
CA ARG A 442 27.50 10.57 -18.27
C ARG A 442 27.24 10.88 -19.74
N PHE A 443 26.00 11.23 -20.07
CA PHE A 443 25.53 11.52 -21.42
C PHE A 443 25.06 12.99 -21.53
N PRO A 444 25.11 13.59 -22.74
CA PRO A 444 24.74 14.99 -22.93
C PRO A 444 23.24 15.24 -22.66
N PRO A 445 22.81 16.51 -22.49
CA PRO A 445 21.40 16.85 -22.36
C PRO A 445 20.56 16.28 -23.50
N THR A 446 19.46 15.61 -23.14
CA THR A 446 18.60 14.89 -24.09
C THR A 446 17.63 15.79 -24.86
N TYR A 447 17.52 17.06 -24.47
CA TYR A 447 16.67 18.08 -25.05
C TYR A 447 17.47 19.39 -25.16
N LYS A 448 17.24 20.31 -26.11
CA LYS A 448 16.34 20.28 -27.27
C LYS A 448 17.15 20.19 -28.56
N TYR A 449 17.12 19.04 -29.23
CA TYR A 449 17.85 18.85 -30.47
C TYR A 449 17.19 19.51 -31.67
N VAL A 450 17.99 19.83 -32.70
CA VAL A 450 17.51 20.04 -34.06
C VAL A 450 17.13 18.68 -34.63
N LYS A 451 15.85 18.50 -34.97
CA LYS A 451 15.35 17.24 -35.55
C LYS A 451 16.07 16.89 -36.85
N ASN A 452 16.26 15.60 -37.08
CA ASN A 452 16.93 15.03 -38.26
C ASN A 452 18.40 15.47 -38.43
N SER A 453 19.01 16.05 -37.39
CA SER A 453 20.43 16.39 -37.40
C SER A 453 21.25 15.22 -36.87
N ILE A 454 22.27 14.81 -37.64
CA ILE A 454 23.22 13.76 -37.28
C ILE A 454 24.30 14.32 -36.32
N GLU A 455 24.56 15.63 -36.40
CA GLU A 455 25.48 16.32 -35.51
C GLU A 455 24.81 16.64 -34.17
N LEU A 456 25.62 16.77 -33.11
CA LEU A 456 25.16 17.26 -31.81
C LEU A 456 24.77 18.75 -31.92
N SER A 457 23.56 19.01 -32.37
CA SER A 457 23.04 20.36 -32.62
C SER A 457 21.80 20.65 -31.79
N TYR A 458 21.90 21.67 -30.94
CA TYR A 458 20.80 22.14 -30.10
C TYR A 458 20.04 23.30 -30.74
N ASN A 459 18.72 23.29 -30.62
CA ASN A 459 17.87 24.35 -31.12
C ASN A 459 17.91 25.57 -30.19
N GLN A 460 18.50 26.67 -30.66
CA GLN A 460 18.67 27.92 -29.90
C GLN A 460 17.37 28.53 -29.34
N LYS A 461 16.18 28.09 -29.79
CA LYS A 461 14.90 28.54 -29.22
C LYS A 461 14.68 28.05 -27.78
N ARG A 462 15.43 27.04 -27.32
CA ARG A 462 15.33 26.48 -25.96
C ARG A 462 16.69 26.04 -25.45
N ASP A 463 16.97 26.35 -24.20
CA ASP A 463 18.15 25.85 -23.49
C ASP A 463 18.18 24.31 -23.46
N PRO A 464 19.36 23.69 -23.67
CA PRO A 464 19.51 22.27 -23.45
C PRO A 464 19.22 21.86 -22.00
N GLY A 465 18.72 20.63 -21.79
CA GLY A 465 18.49 20.08 -20.46
C GLY A 465 18.24 18.57 -20.44
N TRP A 466 18.49 17.95 -19.30
CA TRP A 466 18.17 16.54 -19.02
C TRP A 466 16.72 16.41 -18.56
N CYS A 467 15.81 16.54 -19.53
CA CYS A 467 14.36 16.42 -19.31
C CYS A 467 13.94 14.97 -19.03
N ASP A 468 14.58 14.03 -19.72
CA ASP A 468 14.22 12.60 -19.75
C ASP A 468 15.05 11.83 -18.71
N ARG A 469 14.38 11.25 -17.69
CA ARG A 469 15.07 10.72 -16.50
C ARG A 469 14.54 9.34 -16.11
N ILE A 470 15.38 8.56 -15.42
CA ILE A 470 15.02 7.27 -14.84
C ILE A 470 15.56 7.24 -13.41
N LEU A 471 14.65 7.11 -12.45
CA LEU A 471 14.96 7.02 -11.03
C LEU A 471 14.38 5.73 -10.47
N TRP A 472 14.94 5.21 -9.38
CA TRP A 472 14.42 4.02 -8.72
C TRP A 472 14.53 4.04 -7.20
N LYS A 473 13.63 3.34 -6.52
CA LYS A 473 13.70 3.04 -5.09
C LYS A 473 13.60 1.52 -4.88
N GLY A 474 14.28 1.02 -3.86
CA GLY A 474 14.46 -0.41 -3.61
C GLY A 474 15.89 -0.86 -3.89
N ASN A 475 16.17 -2.14 -3.69
CA ASN A 475 17.50 -2.73 -3.80
C ASN A 475 17.85 -3.20 -5.23
N ALA A 476 17.34 -2.51 -6.25
CA ALA A 476 17.75 -2.74 -7.63
C ALA A 476 19.16 -2.19 -7.87
N ILE A 477 19.98 -2.96 -8.58
CA ILE A 477 21.36 -2.59 -8.92
C ILE A 477 21.35 -2.08 -10.35
N CYS A 478 21.73 -0.82 -10.56
CA CYS A 478 21.84 -0.23 -11.90
C CYS A 478 23.21 -0.54 -12.51
N HIS A 479 23.23 -1.08 -13.72
CA HIS A 479 24.45 -1.42 -14.47
C HIS A 479 24.74 -0.47 -15.62
N ARG A 480 23.67 0.04 -16.25
CA ARG A 480 23.74 0.92 -17.43
C ARG A 480 22.79 2.07 -17.23
N TYR A 481 23.23 3.28 -17.56
CA TYR A 481 22.37 4.46 -17.64
C TYR A 481 22.90 5.41 -18.71
N GLY A 482 22.10 5.67 -19.75
CA GLY A 482 22.57 6.37 -20.95
C GLY A 482 21.44 6.96 -21.79
N SER A 483 21.82 7.75 -22.80
CA SER A 483 20.94 8.15 -23.89
C SER A 483 21.35 7.48 -25.19
N CYS A 484 20.41 7.27 -26.10
CA CYS A 484 20.67 6.75 -27.44
C CYS A 484 20.68 7.89 -28.47
N PRO A 485 21.82 8.21 -29.11
CA PRO A 485 21.91 9.35 -30.01
C PRO A 485 21.28 9.10 -31.40
N TYR A 486 21.09 7.84 -31.78
CA TYR A 486 20.74 7.41 -33.14
C TYR A 486 19.32 7.78 -33.58
N GLN A 487 18.40 8.01 -32.65
CA GLN A 487 17.04 8.46 -32.96
C GLN A 487 17.02 9.97 -33.22
N LEU A 488 16.69 10.38 -34.45
CA LEU A 488 16.80 11.76 -34.95
C LEU A 488 15.44 12.44 -35.16
N GLN A 489 14.35 11.69 -35.26
CA GLN A 489 13.01 12.20 -35.60
C GLN A 489 12.41 13.11 -34.51
N SER A 490 12.84 12.90 -33.26
CA SER A 490 12.42 13.69 -32.11
C SER A 490 13.45 14.78 -31.78
N ASP A 491 12.99 15.85 -31.15
CA ASP A 491 13.85 16.84 -30.51
C ASP A 491 14.36 16.38 -29.13
N HIS A 492 13.97 15.17 -28.71
CA HIS A 492 14.52 14.44 -27.57
C HIS A 492 15.27 13.17 -27.99
N LYS A 493 16.30 12.80 -27.23
CA LYS A 493 16.98 11.50 -27.34
C LYS A 493 16.39 10.48 -26.35
N PRO A 494 16.12 9.23 -26.77
CA PRO A 494 15.70 8.17 -25.86
C PRO A 494 16.73 7.95 -24.75
N VAL A 495 16.26 7.64 -23.54
CA VAL A 495 17.08 7.30 -22.37
C VAL A 495 16.80 5.87 -21.97
N PHE A 496 17.81 5.15 -21.51
CA PHE A 496 17.71 3.77 -21.04
C PHE A 496 18.45 3.58 -19.72
N GLY A 497 17.97 2.63 -18.92
CA GLY A 497 18.66 2.08 -17.77
C GLY A 497 18.53 0.57 -17.73
N SER A 498 19.58 -0.13 -17.31
CA SER A 498 19.55 -1.59 -17.09
C SER A 498 19.82 -1.92 -15.64
N PHE A 499 19.05 -2.86 -15.11
CA PHE A 499 19.04 -3.20 -13.70
C PHE A 499 19.04 -4.70 -13.46
N THR A 500 19.62 -5.12 -12.35
CA THR A 500 19.34 -6.43 -11.74
C THR A 500 18.42 -6.23 -10.54
N LEU A 501 17.33 -7.00 -10.51
CA LEU A 501 16.38 -7.04 -9.40
C LEU A 501 16.56 -8.36 -8.65
N PRO A 502 16.96 -8.35 -7.37
CA PRO A 502 16.94 -9.54 -6.52
C PRO A 502 15.51 -9.82 -6.05
N VAL A 503 14.74 -10.53 -6.88
CA VAL A 503 13.35 -10.89 -6.58
C VAL A 503 13.27 -12.10 -5.66
N LYS A 504 12.18 -12.21 -4.91
CA LYS A 504 11.90 -13.30 -3.99
C LYS A 504 11.07 -14.39 -4.67
N ILE A 505 11.36 -15.64 -4.34
CA ILE A 505 10.57 -16.81 -4.68
C ILE A 505 10.28 -17.57 -3.38
N SER A 506 9.01 -17.73 -3.06
CA SER A 506 8.53 -18.34 -1.83
C SER A 506 8.22 -19.81 -2.07
N ASN A 507 8.77 -20.68 -1.23
CA ASN A 507 8.38 -22.07 -1.18
C ASN A 507 7.08 -22.19 -0.36
N ALA A 508 5.96 -22.44 -1.05
CA ALA A 508 4.65 -22.53 -0.42
C ALA A 508 4.58 -23.61 0.68
N HIS A 509 5.26 -24.75 0.49
CA HIS A 509 5.26 -25.84 1.46
C HIS A 509 6.04 -25.47 2.73
N LEU A 510 7.22 -24.86 2.59
CA LEU A 510 8.00 -24.37 3.74
C LEU A 510 7.26 -23.26 4.47
N LYS A 511 6.63 -22.33 3.74
CA LYS A 511 5.80 -21.28 4.33
C LYS A 511 4.65 -21.87 5.16
N GLU A 512 3.93 -22.84 4.61
CA GLU A 512 2.84 -23.53 5.32
C GLU A 512 3.36 -24.29 6.56
N LYS A 513 4.52 -24.95 6.45
CA LYS A 513 5.17 -25.61 7.59
C LYS A 513 5.50 -24.62 8.71
N ILE A 514 6.13 -23.51 8.37
CA ILE A 514 6.48 -22.44 9.32
C ILE A 514 5.23 -21.83 9.94
N GLU A 515 4.18 -21.61 9.14
CA GLU A 515 2.89 -21.14 9.65
C GLU A 515 2.31 -22.12 10.68
N LYS A 516 2.35 -23.42 10.41
CA LYS A 516 1.93 -24.46 11.38
C LYS A 516 2.79 -24.44 12.65
N GLU A 517 4.11 -24.30 12.54
CA GLU A 517 5.01 -24.18 13.70
C GLU A 517 4.67 -22.94 14.56
N ILE A 518 4.40 -21.80 13.93
CA ILE A 518 3.96 -20.57 14.62
C ILE A 518 2.64 -20.83 15.36
N ARG A 519 1.65 -21.45 14.70
CA ARG A 519 0.35 -21.79 15.32
C ARG A 519 0.50 -22.78 16.48
N ILE A 520 1.38 -23.78 16.36
CA ILE A 520 1.67 -24.74 17.44
C ILE A 520 2.29 -24.02 18.63
N THR A 521 3.29 -23.16 18.41
CA THR A 521 3.94 -22.39 19.49
C THR A 521 2.93 -21.54 20.26
N ILE A 522 1.98 -20.92 19.54
CA ILE A 522 0.88 -20.16 20.13
C ILE A 522 -0.03 -21.08 20.97
N ASN A 523 -0.38 -22.26 20.44
CA ASN A 523 -1.22 -23.23 21.13
C ASN A 523 -0.55 -23.87 22.36
N GLU A 524 0.75 -24.13 22.33
CA GLU A 524 1.51 -24.66 23.48
C GLU A 524 1.61 -23.61 24.59
N THR A 525 1.83 -22.35 24.22
CA THR A 525 1.75 -21.21 25.14
C THR A 525 0.33 -21.07 25.71
N PHE A 526 -0.71 -21.41 24.94
CA PHE A 526 -2.10 -21.43 25.39
C PHE A 526 -2.42 -22.57 26.35
N LEU A 527 -2.01 -23.81 26.04
CA LEU A 527 -2.29 -24.99 26.85
C LEU A 527 -1.58 -24.97 28.21
N SER A 528 -0.37 -24.41 28.27
CA SER A 528 0.36 -24.19 29.52
C SER A 528 -0.27 -23.12 30.43
N ASN A 529 -1.15 -22.27 29.89
CA ASN A 529 -1.77 -21.14 30.57
C ASN A 529 -3.31 -21.19 30.57
N LYS A 530 -3.90 -22.38 30.54
CA LYS A 530 -5.37 -22.55 30.48
C LYS A 530 -6.06 -21.89 31.69
N PRO A 531 -7.02 -20.96 31.48
CA PRO A 531 -7.73 -20.35 32.59
C PRO A 531 -8.62 -21.37 33.31
N THR A 532 -8.48 -21.46 34.63
CA THR A 532 -9.40 -22.21 35.49
C THR A 532 -10.21 -21.21 36.29
N LEU A 533 -11.52 -21.14 36.06
CA LEU A 533 -12.43 -20.34 36.86
C LEU A 533 -12.45 -20.87 38.30
N ARG A 534 -11.72 -20.22 39.21
CA ARG A 534 -11.86 -20.45 40.65
C ARG A 534 -12.62 -19.25 41.24
N LYS A 535 -13.73 -19.54 41.91
CA LYS A 535 -14.48 -18.56 42.70
C LYS A 535 -13.61 -18.24 43.92
N ILE A 536 -13.23 -16.98 44.11
CA ILE A 536 -12.59 -16.56 45.36
C ILE A 536 -13.73 -16.26 46.33
N ASP A 537 -13.72 -16.92 47.49
CA ASP A 537 -14.68 -16.66 48.56
C ASP A 537 -14.54 -15.21 49.04
N GLN A 538 -15.68 -14.61 49.38
CA GLN A 538 -15.83 -13.19 49.66
C GLN A 538 -15.04 -12.80 50.91
N GLU A 539 -13.97 -12.01 50.77
CA GLU A 539 -13.50 -11.17 51.87
C GLU A 539 -13.92 -9.71 51.61
N PRO A 540 -14.53 -9.03 52.60
CA PRO A 540 -14.82 -7.61 52.48
C PRO A 540 -13.52 -6.81 52.50
N LEU A 541 -13.18 -6.17 51.38
CA LEU A 541 -12.30 -5.01 51.38
C LEU A 541 -13.07 -3.85 52.00
N PHE A 542 -12.44 -3.18 52.97
CA PHE A 542 -12.91 -2.05 53.79
C PHE A 542 -13.52 -2.44 55.14
N ASP A 543 -12.63 -2.52 56.14
CA ASP A 543 -12.97 -2.25 57.54
C ASP A 543 -13.57 -0.84 57.64
N HIS A 544 -14.78 -0.75 58.20
CA HIS A 544 -15.34 0.53 58.60
C HIS A 544 -14.61 1.01 59.86
N ALA A 545 -13.70 1.97 59.71
CA ALA A 545 -13.29 2.82 60.82
C ALA A 545 -14.29 4.00 60.91
N GLU A 546 -15.04 3.97 62.02
CA GLU A 546 -16.01 4.91 62.61
C GLU A 546 -17.33 5.21 61.86
#